data_AF-A0A4Z0V1I7-F1
#
_entry.id   AF-A0A4Z0V1I7-F1
#
_cell.length_a   1.000
_cell.length_b   1.000
_cell.length_c   1.000
_cell.angle_alpha   90.00
_cell.angle_beta   90.00
_cell.angle_gamma   90.00
#
_symmetry.space_group_name_H-M   'P 1'
#
loop_
_entity.id
_entity.type
_entity.pdbx_description
1 polymer ?
#
loop_
_entity_poly.entity_id
_entity_poly.type
_entity_poly.pdbx_seq_one_letter_code
_entity_poly.pdbx_strand_id
1 'polypeptide(L)'
;MVITTKEEYQVVRMWMLLSEMRKGAKAKPAYLEIGQYWIDPQGRKTVIGLQRTLGGYYFDTFALCSPFEIRRDNEAFWRIADEWVYPRVKVTDTIKRNGFKGSCHHIHPVTLFQELLTNPKAETLMKANEIELLRYLCHHPSDVDKYWNTIKIAKRNGYEFKDVRMWFDYIKMLERMGKDLNSPR
;
A
#
# COMPACT_ATOMS: atom_id res chain seq x y z
N MET A 1 0.04 -9.97 -7.91
CA MET A 1 1.21 -9.10 -7.72
C MET A 1 2.39 -9.86 -7.12
N VAL A 2 3.63 -9.49 -7.43
CA VAL A 2 4.86 -10.05 -6.83
C VAL A 2 5.70 -8.93 -6.23
N ILE A 3 6.06 -9.05 -4.95
CA ILE A 3 6.89 -8.06 -4.24
C ILE A 3 8.33 -8.56 -4.19
N THR A 4 9.27 -7.77 -4.70
CA THR A 4 10.69 -8.11 -4.76
C THR A 4 11.57 -6.88 -4.54
N THR A 5 12.88 -7.07 -4.51
CA THR A 5 13.86 -5.99 -4.50
C THR A 5 14.81 -6.07 -5.68
N LYS A 6 15.36 -4.91 -6.06
CA LYS A 6 16.49 -4.80 -6.96
C LYS A 6 17.41 -3.72 -6.39
N GLU A 7 18.62 -4.11 -5.99
CA GLU A 7 19.54 -3.22 -5.27
C GLU A 7 18.82 -2.60 -4.05
N GLU A 8 18.82 -1.27 -3.93
CA GLU A 8 18.15 -0.55 -2.85
C GLU A 8 16.66 -0.27 -3.13
N TYR A 9 16.18 -0.59 -4.33
CA TYR A 9 14.79 -0.35 -4.72
C TYR A 9 13.87 -1.46 -4.24
N GLN A 10 12.75 -1.04 -3.64
CA GLN A 10 11.60 -1.90 -3.42
C GLN A 10 10.76 -1.94 -4.70
N VAL A 11 10.50 -3.13 -5.23
CA VAL A 11 9.79 -3.30 -6.51
C VAL A 11 8.49 -4.07 -6.30
N VAL A 12 7.40 -3.52 -6.84
CA VAL A 12 6.06 -4.13 -6.81
C VAL A 12 5.64 -4.45 -8.24
N ARG A 13 5.63 -5.73 -8.59
CA ARG A 13 5.42 -6.23 -9.96
C ARG A 13 3.99 -6.67 -10.19
N MET A 14 3.39 -6.19 -11.27
CA MET A 14 2.03 -6.47 -11.69
C MET A 14 2.03 -7.47 -12.84
N TRP A 15 1.20 -8.51 -12.72
CA TRP A 15 1.12 -9.60 -13.68
C TRP A 15 -0.31 -9.78 -14.12
N MET A 16 -0.48 -10.03 -15.42
CA MET A 16 -1.72 -10.48 -16.02
C MET A 16 -1.63 -11.99 -16.25
N LEU A 17 -2.66 -12.71 -15.83
CA LEU A 17 -2.83 -14.12 -16.14
C LEU A 17 -3.71 -14.24 -17.38
N LEU A 18 -3.24 -15.03 -18.35
CA LEU A 18 -3.88 -15.23 -19.64
C LEU A 18 -4.21 -16.71 -19.80
N SER A 19 -5.29 -17.01 -20.52
CA SER A 19 -5.62 -18.37 -20.91
C SER A 19 -6.01 -18.40 -22.37
N GLU A 20 -5.18 -19.01 -23.21
CA GLU A 20 -5.50 -19.24 -24.60
C GLU A 20 -6.44 -20.45 -24.71
N MET A 21 -7.61 -20.22 -25.31
CA MET A 21 -8.62 -21.25 -25.52
C MET A 21 -8.91 -21.39 -27.01
N ARG A 22 -8.78 -22.60 -27.53
CA ARG A 22 -9.14 -22.96 -28.90
C ARG A 22 -10.03 -24.19 -28.85
N LYS A 23 -11.15 -24.17 -29.59
CA LYS A 23 -12.08 -25.31 -29.64
C LYS A 23 -11.34 -26.59 -30.03
N GLY A 24 -11.54 -27.65 -29.25
CA GLY A 24 -10.87 -28.95 -29.45
C GLY A 24 -9.42 -29.01 -28.94
N ALA A 25 -8.88 -27.93 -28.36
CA ALA A 25 -7.57 -27.91 -27.74
C ALA A 25 -7.67 -27.67 -26.22
N LYS A 26 -6.72 -28.22 -25.47
CA LYS A 26 -6.60 -27.94 -24.03
C LYS A 26 -6.20 -26.47 -23.83
N ALA A 27 -6.84 -25.81 -22.85
CA ALA A 27 -6.50 -24.44 -22.48
C ALA A 27 -5.01 -24.33 -22.10
N LYS A 28 -4.34 -23.29 -22.60
CA LYS A 28 -2.94 -23.01 -22.31
C LYS A 28 -2.84 -21.76 -21.42
N PRO A 29 -2.41 -21.91 -20.15
CA PRO A 29 -2.17 -20.76 -19.31
C PRO A 29 -0.88 -20.04 -19.74
N ALA A 30 -0.91 -18.72 -19.67
CA ALA A 30 0.23 -17.86 -19.86
C ALA A 30 0.20 -16.72 -18.81
N TYR A 31 1.31 -16.03 -18.64
CA TYR A 31 1.39 -14.86 -17.77
C TYR A 31 2.27 -13.80 -18.42
N LEU A 32 1.90 -12.54 -18.22
CA LEU A 32 2.61 -11.39 -18.76
C LEU A 32 2.80 -10.34 -17.67
N GLU A 33 4.01 -9.82 -17.54
CA GLU A 33 4.26 -8.67 -16.69
C GLU A 33 3.77 -7.40 -17.39
N ILE A 34 2.86 -6.67 -16.72
CA ILE A 34 2.19 -5.51 -17.31
C ILE A 34 2.69 -4.19 -16.74
N GLY A 35 3.28 -4.21 -15.54
CA GLY A 35 3.85 -3.01 -14.93
C GLY A 35 4.59 -3.29 -13.63
N GLN A 36 5.33 -2.29 -13.17
CA GLN A 36 6.13 -2.29 -11.96
C GLN A 36 6.06 -0.92 -11.30
N TYR A 37 5.85 -0.88 -9.98
CA TYR A 37 6.25 0.27 -9.18
C TYR A 37 7.66 0.05 -8.65
N TRP A 38 8.51 1.05 -8.86
CA TRP A 38 9.85 1.15 -8.29
C TRP A 38 9.82 2.22 -7.21
N ILE A 39 10.10 1.82 -5.98
CA ILE A 39 10.11 2.71 -4.81
C ILE A 39 11.57 2.81 -4.36
N ASP A 40 12.09 4.02 -4.37
CA ASP A 40 13.47 4.29 -3.94
C ASP A 40 13.59 4.37 -2.41
N PRO A 41 14.80 4.40 -1.84
CA PRO A 41 15.00 4.48 -0.40
C PRO A 41 14.40 5.74 0.27
N GLN A 42 14.11 6.78 -0.51
CA GLN A 42 13.46 8.01 -0.05
C GLN A 42 11.93 7.95 -0.18
N GLY A 43 11.36 6.82 -0.59
CA GLY A 43 9.93 6.62 -0.76
C GLY A 43 9.34 7.27 -2.02
N ARG A 44 10.16 7.74 -2.96
CA ARG A 44 9.67 8.22 -4.27
C ARG A 44 9.35 7.01 -5.15
N LYS A 45 8.23 7.08 -5.86
CA LYS A 45 7.77 6.01 -6.74
C LYS A 45 7.84 6.39 -8.22
N THR A 46 8.25 5.43 -9.05
CA THR A 46 8.20 5.51 -10.52
C THR A 46 7.48 4.29 -11.06
N VAL A 47 6.63 4.49 -12.06
CA VAL A 47 5.95 3.39 -12.76
C VAL A 47 6.69 3.08 -14.05
N ILE A 48 6.95 1.79 -14.28
CA ILE A 48 7.43 1.27 -15.56
C ILE A 48 6.42 0.21 -16.01
N GLY A 49 5.99 0.24 -17.27
CA GLY A 49 4.98 -0.71 -17.72
C GLY A 49 4.66 -0.65 -19.20
N LEU A 50 3.82 -1.60 -19.61
CA LEU A 50 3.24 -1.62 -20.95
C LEU A 50 2.35 -0.40 -21.16
N GLN A 51 2.26 0.04 -22.41
CA GLN A 51 1.33 1.10 -22.79
C GLN A 51 -0.12 0.64 -22.57
N ARG A 52 -0.93 1.54 -22.02
CA ARG A 52 -2.38 1.38 -21.91
C ARG A 52 -3.05 1.63 -23.25
N THR A 53 -4.06 0.82 -23.59
CA THR A 53 -4.91 1.07 -24.77
C THR A 53 -6.09 1.96 -24.41
N LEU A 54 -6.71 2.58 -25.42
CA LEU A 54 -7.96 3.31 -25.26
C LEU A 54 -9.09 2.32 -24.94
N GLY A 55 -9.60 2.34 -23.72
CA GLY A 55 -10.60 1.40 -23.24
C GLY A 55 -11.10 1.75 -21.84
N GLY A 56 -11.56 3.00 -21.66
CA GLY A 56 -11.63 3.74 -20.40
C GLY A 56 -12.34 3.10 -19.20
N TYR A 57 -13.11 2.02 -19.40
CA TYR A 57 -13.80 1.31 -18.30
C TYR A 57 -13.06 0.07 -17.78
N TYR A 58 -12.07 -0.44 -18.52
CA TYR A 58 -11.40 -1.70 -18.20
C TYR A 58 -9.97 -1.45 -17.73
N PHE A 59 -9.65 -1.86 -16.49
CA PHE A 59 -8.30 -1.69 -15.93
C PHE A 59 -7.27 -2.67 -16.49
N ASP A 60 -7.67 -3.69 -17.25
CA ASP A 60 -6.83 -4.76 -17.80
C ASP A 60 -6.52 -4.61 -19.31
N THR A 61 -6.70 -3.42 -19.89
CA THR A 61 -6.44 -3.17 -21.31
C THR A 61 -5.03 -2.60 -21.59
N PHE A 62 -4.14 -3.45 -22.09
CA PHE A 62 -2.73 -3.12 -22.40
C PHE A 62 -2.36 -3.46 -23.84
N ALA A 63 -1.48 -2.65 -24.44
CA ALA A 63 -0.87 -2.95 -25.71
C ALA A 63 0.25 -3.99 -25.47
N LEU A 64 -0.07 -5.27 -25.65
CA LEU A 64 0.80 -6.39 -25.23
C LEU A 64 2.16 -6.43 -25.95
N CYS A 65 2.27 -5.78 -27.12
CA CYS A 65 3.52 -5.66 -27.88
C CYS A 65 4.23 -4.32 -27.70
N SER A 66 3.75 -3.46 -26.80
CA SER A 66 4.40 -2.17 -26.52
C SER A 66 5.67 -2.36 -25.70
N PRO A 67 6.67 -1.46 -25.83
CA PRO A 67 7.86 -1.50 -24.99
C PRO A 67 7.52 -1.24 -23.51
N PHE A 68 8.34 -1.82 -22.64
CA PHE A 68 8.28 -1.61 -21.20
C PHE A 68 9.05 -0.32 -20.84
N GLU A 69 8.34 0.76 -20.55
CA GLU A 69 8.93 2.10 -20.43
C GLU A 69 8.43 2.81 -19.17
N ILE A 70 9.11 3.89 -18.76
CA ILE A 70 8.61 4.77 -17.71
C ILE A 70 7.26 5.35 -18.16
N ARG A 71 6.23 5.18 -17.34
CA ARG A 71 4.87 5.65 -17.61
C ARG A 71 4.46 6.69 -16.57
N ARG A 72 3.51 7.54 -16.95
CA ARG A 72 2.76 8.34 -15.98
C ARG A 72 1.89 7.39 -15.14
N ASP A 73 2.00 7.53 -13.82
CA ASP A 73 1.15 6.80 -12.88
C ASP A 73 -0.33 7.08 -13.15
N ASN A 74 -1.17 6.06 -13.03
CA ASN A 74 -2.60 6.13 -13.32
C ASN A 74 -3.39 5.12 -12.49
N GLU A 75 -4.72 5.28 -12.48
CA GLU A 75 -5.62 4.44 -11.68
C GLU A 75 -5.52 2.95 -12.01
N ALA A 76 -5.23 2.58 -13.27
CA ALA A 76 -5.14 1.16 -13.64
C ALA A 76 -3.94 0.49 -12.98
N PHE A 77 -2.75 1.09 -13.07
CA PHE A 77 -1.58 0.55 -12.36
C PHE A 77 -1.81 0.53 -10.85
N TRP A 78 -2.41 1.58 -10.30
CA TRP A 78 -2.70 1.67 -8.88
C TRP A 78 -3.62 0.53 -8.42
N ARG A 79 -4.79 0.36 -9.05
CA ARG A 79 -5.73 -0.71 -8.68
C ARG A 79 -5.14 -2.10 -8.85
N ILE A 80 -4.44 -2.36 -9.95
CA ILE A 80 -3.83 -3.67 -10.20
C ILE A 80 -2.74 -4.00 -9.18
N ALA A 81 -2.03 -2.99 -8.67
CA ALA A 81 -1.05 -3.17 -7.59
C ALA A 81 -1.70 -3.42 -6.22
N ASP A 82 -3.01 -3.23 -6.06
CA ASP A 82 -3.74 -3.57 -4.84
C ASP A 82 -4.33 -4.99 -4.87
N GLU A 83 -4.20 -5.68 -6.01
CA GLU A 83 -4.68 -7.04 -6.18
C GLU A 83 -3.81 -8.07 -5.43
N TRP A 84 -4.25 -9.33 -5.45
CA TRP A 84 -3.68 -10.42 -4.67
C TRP A 84 -2.14 -10.50 -4.71
N VAL A 85 -1.53 -10.54 -3.53
CA VAL A 85 -0.08 -10.60 -3.35
C VAL A 85 0.41 -12.04 -3.32
N TYR A 86 1.38 -12.36 -4.18
CA TYR A 86 2.02 -13.67 -4.19
C TYR A 86 2.74 -13.92 -2.84
N PRO A 87 2.56 -15.08 -2.17
CA PRO A 87 3.00 -15.31 -0.80
C PRO A 87 4.52 -15.18 -0.59
N ARG A 88 5.32 -15.43 -1.64
CA ARG A 88 6.77 -15.29 -1.57
C ARG A 88 7.14 -13.84 -1.83
N VAL A 89 7.31 -13.09 -0.74
CA VAL A 89 7.65 -11.67 -0.75
C VAL A 89 9.12 -11.48 -0.40
N LYS A 90 9.80 -10.59 -1.14
CA LYS A 90 11.13 -10.08 -0.79
C LYS A 90 11.07 -8.57 -0.63
N VAL A 91 11.56 -8.07 0.49
CA VAL A 91 11.64 -6.64 0.81
C VAL A 91 13.06 -6.20 1.09
N THR A 92 13.31 -4.89 1.02
CA THR A 92 14.62 -4.31 1.35
C THR A 92 14.91 -4.44 2.84
N ASP A 93 16.19 -4.42 3.22
CA ASP A 93 16.59 -4.52 4.62
C ASP A 93 16.02 -3.36 5.45
N THR A 94 15.89 -2.16 4.88
CA THR A 94 15.25 -1.02 5.52
C THR A 94 13.78 -1.28 5.84
N ILE A 95 12.99 -1.79 4.89
CA ILE A 95 11.57 -2.11 5.11
C ILE A 95 11.42 -3.23 6.14
N LYS A 96 12.29 -4.25 6.10
CA LYS A 96 12.33 -5.33 7.08
C LYS A 96 12.65 -4.79 8.49
N ARG A 97 13.67 -3.95 8.61
CA ARG A 97 14.06 -3.27 9.85
C ARG A 97 12.94 -2.40 10.42
N ASN A 98 12.14 -1.78 9.54
CA ASN A 98 11.02 -0.92 9.91
C ASN A 98 9.75 -1.70 10.29
N GLY A 99 9.84 -3.04 10.39
CA GLY A 99 8.82 -3.87 11.02
C GLY A 99 7.96 -4.71 10.06
N PHE A 100 8.23 -4.69 8.75
CA PHE A 100 7.48 -5.50 7.80
C PHE A 100 7.71 -7.01 7.99
N LYS A 101 6.62 -7.78 8.14
CA LYS A 101 6.64 -9.23 8.43
C LYS A 101 6.00 -10.10 7.33
N GLY A 102 5.99 -9.63 6.08
CA GLY A 102 5.55 -10.42 4.92
C GLY A 102 4.09 -10.24 4.52
N SER A 103 3.30 -9.45 5.26
CA SER A 103 1.91 -9.13 4.91
C SER A 103 1.73 -7.63 4.71
N CYS A 104 0.97 -7.25 3.69
CA CYS A 104 0.53 -5.87 3.47
C CYS A 104 -0.73 -5.52 4.26
N HIS A 105 -1.31 -6.47 5.00
CA HIS A 105 -2.45 -6.24 5.89
C HIS A 105 -3.67 -5.56 5.24
N HIS A 106 -3.96 -5.79 3.96
CA HIS A 106 -4.99 -5.07 3.19
C HIS A 106 -4.76 -3.56 3.10
N ILE A 107 -3.49 -3.14 3.13
CA ILE A 107 -3.04 -1.79 2.80
C ILE A 107 -2.39 -1.88 1.43
N HIS A 108 -2.66 -0.89 0.57
CA HIS A 108 -2.04 -0.81 -0.75
C HIS A 108 -0.50 -0.92 -0.63
N PRO A 109 0.13 -1.93 -1.25
CA PRO A 109 1.55 -2.25 -1.04
C PRO A 109 2.49 -1.06 -1.29
N VAL A 110 2.21 -0.28 -2.33
CA VAL A 110 3.00 0.92 -2.65
C VAL A 110 2.89 1.96 -1.53
N THR A 111 1.68 2.27 -1.06
CA THR A 111 1.46 3.21 0.05
C THR A 111 2.15 2.72 1.32
N LEU A 112 1.98 1.44 1.66
CA LEU A 112 2.61 0.86 2.84
C LEU A 112 4.12 1.02 2.80
N PHE A 113 4.76 0.72 1.67
CA PHE A 113 6.21 0.84 1.55
C PHE A 113 6.69 2.29 1.56
N GLN A 114 5.96 3.21 0.92
CA GLN A 114 6.27 4.64 1.02
C GLN A 114 6.22 5.10 2.47
N GLU A 115 5.12 4.82 3.18
CA GLU A 115 4.96 5.19 4.60
C GLU A 115 6.02 4.54 5.49
N LEU A 116 6.35 3.26 5.29
CA LEU A 116 7.40 2.60 6.06
C LEU A 116 8.80 3.19 5.79
N LEU A 117 9.04 3.79 4.62
CA LEU A 117 10.32 4.41 4.30
C LEU A 117 10.42 5.86 4.78
N THR A 118 9.31 6.60 4.80
CA THR A 118 9.32 8.06 5.04
C THR A 118 8.71 8.49 6.36
N ASN A 119 7.90 7.65 7.02
CA ASN A 119 7.10 8.04 8.17
C ASN A 119 7.46 7.22 9.44
N PRO A 120 8.15 7.85 10.42
CA PRO A 120 8.49 7.19 11.69
C PRO A 120 7.26 6.69 12.48
N LYS A 121 6.08 7.30 12.28
CA LYS A 121 4.84 6.86 12.92
C LYS A 121 4.36 5.54 12.33
N ALA A 122 4.48 5.36 11.02
CA ALA A 122 4.15 4.10 10.35
C ALA A 122 5.05 2.96 10.85
N GLU A 123 6.36 3.20 10.95
CA GLU A 123 7.30 2.25 11.58
C GLU A 123 6.89 1.88 13.01
N THR A 124 6.54 2.89 13.82
CA THR A 124 6.11 2.68 15.21
C THR A 124 4.86 1.81 15.30
N LEU A 125 3.83 2.13 14.50
CA LEU A 125 2.57 1.38 14.46
C LEU A 125 2.78 -0.05 13.94
N MET A 126 3.58 -0.22 12.89
CA MET A 126 3.90 -1.52 12.32
C MET A 126 4.63 -2.43 13.34
N LYS A 127 5.64 -1.89 14.03
CA LYS A 127 6.38 -2.63 15.05
C LYS A 127 5.53 -2.98 16.26
N ALA A 128 4.60 -2.10 16.64
CA ALA A 128 3.64 -2.33 17.72
C ALA A 128 2.47 -3.24 17.31
N ASN A 129 2.42 -3.71 16.06
CA ASN A 129 1.32 -4.51 15.51
C ASN A 129 -0.06 -3.79 15.56
N GLU A 130 -0.05 -2.46 15.51
CA GLU A 130 -1.24 -1.61 15.49
C GLU A 130 -1.79 -1.45 14.07
N ILE A 131 -2.21 -2.56 13.49
CA ILE A 131 -2.51 -2.66 12.05
C ILE A 131 -3.66 -1.73 11.62
N GLU A 132 -4.71 -1.59 12.42
CA GLU A 132 -5.83 -0.71 12.05
C GLU A 132 -5.48 0.77 12.12
N LEU A 133 -4.64 1.18 13.08
CA LEU A 133 -4.09 2.54 13.11
C LEU A 133 -3.13 2.79 11.94
N LEU A 134 -2.32 1.79 11.59
CA LEU A 134 -1.43 1.87 10.42
C LEU A 134 -2.23 1.99 9.13
N ARG A 135 -3.30 1.21 8.97
CA ARG A 135 -4.23 1.30 7.84
C ARG A 135 -4.84 2.70 7.77
N TYR A 136 -5.34 3.22 8.89
CA TYR A 136 -5.89 4.58 8.93
C TYR A 136 -4.83 5.63 8.59
N LEU A 137 -3.59 5.50 9.07
CA LEU A 137 -2.46 6.37 8.73
C LEU A 137 -2.22 6.39 7.22
N CYS A 138 -2.21 5.23 6.56
CA CYS A 138 -2.00 5.15 5.11
C CYS A 138 -3.11 5.84 4.28
N HIS A 139 -4.32 5.97 4.82
CA HIS A 139 -5.43 6.69 4.16
C HIS A 139 -5.53 8.16 4.56
N HIS A 140 -5.19 8.49 5.80
CA HIS A 140 -5.38 9.80 6.43
C HIS A 140 -4.13 10.22 7.22
N PRO A 141 -2.97 10.40 6.57
CA PRO A 141 -1.71 10.64 7.27
C PRO A 141 -1.73 11.95 8.08
N SER A 142 -2.42 12.98 7.59
CA SER A 142 -2.57 14.27 8.27
C SER A 142 -3.34 14.17 9.59
N ASP A 143 -4.34 13.30 9.67
CA ASP A 143 -5.11 13.09 10.90
C ASP A 143 -4.24 12.43 11.96
N VAL A 144 -3.51 11.38 11.58
CA VAL A 144 -2.63 10.67 12.51
C VAL A 144 -1.49 11.55 12.97
N ASP A 145 -0.97 12.41 12.09
CA ASP A 145 0.04 13.42 12.45
C ASP A 145 -0.50 14.39 13.50
N LYS A 146 -1.68 14.98 13.24
CA LYS A 146 -2.33 15.94 14.11
C LYS A 146 -2.66 15.37 15.50
N TYR A 147 -3.22 14.17 15.55
CA TYR A 147 -3.69 13.56 16.81
C TYR A 147 -2.67 12.57 17.41
N TRP A 148 -1.41 12.60 16.98
CA TRP A 148 -0.39 11.64 17.44
C TRP A 148 -0.19 11.66 18.96
N ASN A 149 -0.23 12.83 19.58
CA ASN A 149 -0.12 12.94 21.04
C ASN A 149 -1.30 12.30 21.76
N THR A 150 -2.52 12.54 21.29
CA THR A 150 -3.75 11.89 21.78
C THR A 150 -3.68 10.38 21.66
N ILE A 151 -3.21 9.86 20.51
CA ILE A 151 -3.00 8.41 20.31
C ILE A 151 -2.02 7.86 21.35
N LYS A 152 -0.86 8.50 21.55
CA LYS A 152 0.13 8.08 22.55
C LYS A 152 -0.43 8.08 23.97
N ILE A 153 -1.23 9.08 24.33
CA ILE A 153 -1.86 9.18 25.65
C ILE A 153 -2.89 8.07 25.83
N ALA A 154 -3.78 7.87 24.86
CA ALA A 154 -4.78 6.79 24.89
C ALA A 154 -4.10 5.42 25.08
N LYS A 155 -3.06 5.13 24.29
CA LYS A 155 -2.28 3.89 24.42
C LYS A 155 -1.59 3.74 25.78
N ARG A 156 -1.00 4.81 26.31
CA ARG A 156 -0.36 4.80 27.63
C ARG A 156 -1.35 4.45 28.75
N ASN A 157 -2.61 4.83 28.58
CA ASN A 157 -3.69 4.52 29.52
C ASN A 157 -4.40 3.19 29.22
N GLY A 158 -3.85 2.35 28.33
CA GLY A 158 -4.40 1.03 28.02
C GLY A 158 -5.66 1.06 27.15
N TYR A 159 -5.93 2.15 26.45
CA TYR A 159 -7.07 2.21 25.52
C TYR A 159 -6.84 1.28 24.31
N GLU A 160 -7.82 0.44 24.02
CA GLU A 160 -7.84 -0.44 22.85
C GLU A 160 -8.75 0.13 21.76
N PHE A 161 -8.20 0.34 20.57
CA PHE A 161 -8.93 0.90 19.43
C PHE A 161 -9.75 -0.17 18.73
N LYS A 162 -11.01 -0.35 19.15
CA LYS A 162 -11.94 -1.29 18.52
C LYS A 162 -12.34 -0.87 17.10
N ASP A 163 -12.61 0.41 16.92
CA ASP A 163 -12.89 1.03 15.63
C ASP A 163 -12.10 2.33 15.54
N VAL A 164 -11.00 2.28 14.80
CA VAL A 164 -10.10 3.42 14.63
C VAL A 164 -10.81 4.59 13.96
N ARG A 165 -11.65 4.32 12.95
CA ARG A 165 -12.35 5.38 12.21
C ARG A 165 -13.33 6.11 13.11
N MET A 166 -14.15 5.37 13.84
CA MET A 166 -15.09 5.94 14.79
C MET A 166 -14.37 6.73 15.89
N TRP A 167 -13.24 6.22 16.38
CA TRP A 167 -12.42 6.94 17.36
C TRP A 167 -11.93 8.29 16.83
N PHE A 168 -11.40 8.34 15.61
CA PHE A 168 -10.99 9.61 14.99
C PHE A 168 -12.16 10.57 14.80
N ASP A 169 -13.34 10.09 14.42
CA ASP A 169 -14.54 10.93 14.30
C ASP A 169 -14.94 11.55 15.65
N TYR A 170 -14.86 10.79 16.75
CA TYR A 170 -15.08 11.31 18.10
C TYR A 170 -14.03 12.34 18.50
N ILE A 171 -12.74 12.10 18.24
CA ILE A 171 -11.67 13.05 18.53
C ILE A 171 -11.89 14.37 17.77
N LYS A 172 -12.24 14.30 16.48
CA LYS A 172 -12.57 15.48 15.66
C LYS A 172 -13.78 16.23 16.19
N MET A 173 -14.80 15.51 16.67
CA MET A 173 -15.98 16.13 17.30
C MET A 173 -15.61 16.85 18.60
N LEU A 174 -14.84 16.21 19.48
CA LEU A 174 -14.38 16.80 20.75
C LEU A 174 -13.55 18.06 20.51
N GLU A 175 -12.68 18.06 19.50
CA GLU A 175 -11.91 19.23 19.10
C GLU A 175 -12.82 20.39 18.69
N ARG A 176 -13.83 20.13 17.85
CA ARG A 176 -14.80 21.14 17.40
C ARG A 176 -15.61 21.71 18.56
N MET A 177 -15.82 20.93 19.62
CA MET A 177 -16.47 21.38 20.85
C MET A 177 -15.52 22.09 21.83
N GLY A 178 -14.26 22.30 21.46
CA GLY A 178 -13.25 22.96 22.30
C GLY A 178 -12.81 22.15 23.51
N LYS A 179 -12.92 20.82 23.46
CA LYS A 179 -12.48 19.92 24.55
C LYS A 179 -10.98 19.65 24.46
N ASP A 180 -10.34 19.46 25.62
CA ASP A 180 -8.94 19.07 25.68
C ASP A 180 -8.76 17.59 25.30
N LEU A 181 -8.03 17.36 24.21
CA LEU A 181 -7.76 16.02 23.66
C LEU A 181 -6.54 15.34 24.29
N ASN A 182 -5.85 16.00 25.23
CA ASN A 182 -4.74 15.42 25.98
C ASN A 182 -5.13 14.95 27.37
N SER A 183 -6.40 15.11 27.74
CA SER A 183 -6.97 14.49 28.92
C SER A 183 -7.08 12.97 28.71
N PRO A 184 -6.65 12.14 29.68
CA PRO A 184 -6.87 10.69 29.64
C PRO A 184 -8.33 10.29 29.91
N ARG A 185 -9.20 11.26 30.25
CA ARG A 185 -10.63 11.10 30.54
C ARG A 185 -11.49 11.84 29.53
#